data_AF-R7QDV2-F1
#
_entry.id   AF-R7QDV2-F1
#
_cell.length_a   1.000
_cell.length_b   1.000
_cell.length_c   1.000
_cell.angle_alpha   90.00
_cell.angle_beta   90.00
_cell.angle_gamma   90.00
#
_symmetry.space_group_name_H-M   'P 1'
#
loop_
_entity.id
_entity.type
_entity.pdbx_description
1 polymer ?
#
loop_
_entity_poly.entity_id
_entity_poly.type
_entity_poly.pdbx_seq_one_letter_code
_entity_poly.pdbx_strand_id
1 'polypeptide(L)'
;MTTPKVPSPAFLALPAFPSRLRSQTSRTCLRRPSHPLRVPPRSVVQVGSEPFHATVDPLGDARFTPSDGETFHARAKSLSAAGVLPDHVSTTLLHWYGSYRKAVENNKRFTGDATEFTENMFSTLLELARRAICSPIEFGPYHERIRQPFDYYKFGFDFASMLLNPDDSTVLGRDSIAEAVEYARQGHNIIFLSNHQSEGDPYAIDALFAWVAGCHRTFCEEIIFMAGDRVTNDPVVSPFSAGRNLLTVYSKKHINDVPELREEKLLHNRRTIATTAKLFKQGGKVLWFAPSGGRDRRSTDTARVEVSKFDEGAVDMMRFTANKSGVPCHFYPMSLWTYDMLPPPTSVGGPNFGEERVANHIPMHMYVGKEIDWSNAVEAQDKIGRRVARCNYVQDIVVDGYRAIGGYDR
;
A
#
# COMPACT_ATOMS: atom_id res chain seq x y z
N MET A 1 -42.45 -57.30 -7.90
CA MET A 1 -41.63 -56.57 -8.88
C MET A 1 -40.23 -56.46 -8.29
N THR A 2 -39.40 -57.51 -8.36
CA THR A 2 -38.41 -57.81 -9.42
C THR A 2 -37.36 -56.72 -9.65
N THR A 3 -36.13 -57.06 -9.21
CA THR A 3 -34.80 -56.74 -9.81
C THR A 3 -34.22 -55.31 -9.69
N PRO A 4 -32.88 -55.12 -9.75
CA PRO A 4 -31.80 -55.94 -9.18
C PRO A 4 -30.59 -55.14 -8.60
N LYS A 5 -29.66 -55.87 -7.96
CA LYS A 5 -28.28 -55.47 -7.59
C LYS A 5 -27.30 -55.60 -8.79
N VAL A 6 -26.09 -55.03 -8.59
CA VAL A 6 -24.74 -55.39 -9.13
C VAL A 6 -24.26 -54.56 -10.36
N PRO A 7 -22.93 -54.28 -10.60
CA PRO A 7 -21.69 -54.31 -9.78
C PRO A 7 -20.80 -53.03 -9.84
N SER A 8 -19.77 -53.04 -8.98
CA SER A 8 -18.49 -52.30 -9.05
C SER A 8 -17.67 -52.55 -10.34
N PRO A 9 -16.86 -51.59 -10.84
CA PRO A 9 -15.81 -51.87 -11.81
C PRO A 9 -14.49 -52.28 -11.11
N ALA A 10 -13.96 -53.39 -11.62
CA ALA A 10 -12.73 -54.01 -11.21
C ALA A 10 -11.46 -53.20 -11.54
N PHE A 11 -10.45 -53.47 -10.73
CA PHE A 11 -9.03 -53.26 -10.97
C PHE A 11 -8.61 -53.63 -12.40
N LEU A 12 -7.86 -52.74 -13.05
CA LEU A 12 -6.96 -53.07 -14.15
C LEU A 12 -5.54 -52.71 -13.74
N ALA A 13 -4.71 -53.75 -13.66
CA ALA A 13 -3.31 -53.70 -13.29
C ALA A 13 -2.42 -53.73 -14.54
N LEU A 14 -1.32 -52.96 -14.47
CA LEU A 14 0.00 -53.15 -15.12
C LEU A 14 0.13 -52.83 -16.62
N PRO A 15 1.34 -52.47 -17.13
CA PRO A 15 2.65 -52.87 -16.62
C PRO A 15 3.74 -51.79 -16.47
N ALA A 16 4.78 -52.23 -15.76
CA ALA A 16 6.01 -51.53 -15.43
C ALA A 16 7.15 -51.78 -16.46
N PHE A 17 8.19 -50.94 -16.34
CA PHE A 17 9.58 -51.03 -16.82
C PHE A 17 9.86 -50.70 -18.31
N PRO A 18 11.10 -50.27 -18.68
CA PRO A 18 12.35 -50.35 -17.90
C PRO A 18 13.20 -49.08 -17.78
N SER A 19 13.99 -49.12 -16.70
CA SER A 19 15.25 -48.43 -16.48
C SER A 19 16.27 -48.70 -17.60
N ARG A 20 16.96 -47.65 -18.05
CA ARG A 20 18.30 -47.78 -18.66
C ARG A 20 19.23 -46.70 -18.16
N LEU A 21 20.15 -47.13 -17.30
CA LEU A 21 21.48 -46.58 -17.17
C LEU A 21 22.19 -46.67 -18.53
N ARG A 22 22.81 -45.56 -18.95
CA ARG A 22 24.01 -45.61 -19.78
C ARG A 22 24.95 -44.47 -19.41
N SER A 23 26.06 -44.88 -18.80
CA SER A 23 27.31 -44.15 -18.70
C SER A 23 27.87 -43.86 -20.10
N GLN A 24 28.24 -42.62 -20.38
CA GLN A 24 29.37 -42.33 -21.25
C GLN A 24 30.19 -41.18 -20.68
N THR A 25 31.41 -41.55 -20.35
CA THR A 25 32.59 -40.72 -20.14
C THR A 25 32.93 -39.96 -21.42
N SER A 26 33.14 -38.64 -21.32
CA SER A 26 34.13 -37.99 -22.17
C SER A 26 34.86 -36.91 -21.38
N ARG A 27 36.19 -37.08 -21.33
CA ARG A 27 37.15 -36.12 -20.79
C ARG A 27 37.32 -35.02 -21.83
N THR A 28 37.14 -33.77 -21.43
CA THR A 28 37.81 -32.64 -22.08
C THR A 28 38.34 -31.71 -21.00
N CYS A 29 39.66 -31.72 -20.91
CA CYS A 29 40.47 -30.87 -20.06
C CYS A 29 40.65 -29.52 -20.75
N LEU A 30 40.14 -28.43 -20.17
CA LEU A 30 40.52 -27.07 -20.57
C LEU A 30 40.69 -26.17 -19.33
N ARG A 31 41.97 -26.01 -18.98
CA ARG A 31 42.69 -24.84 -18.44
C ARG A 31 41.90 -23.83 -17.59
N ARG A 32 42.25 -23.79 -16.31
CA ARG A 32 42.13 -22.62 -15.41
C ARG A 32 43.01 -21.46 -15.90
N PRO A 33 42.55 -20.21 -15.78
CA PRO A 33 43.41 -19.09 -15.44
C PRO A 33 43.28 -18.78 -13.95
N SER A 34 44.41 -18.85 -13.26
CA SER A 34 44.63 -18.34 -11.92
C SER A 34 44.89 -16.83 -11.97
N HIS A 35 43.95 -16.02 -11.49
CA HIS A 35 44.27 -14.67 -11.00
C HIS A 35 43.51 -14.40 -9.70
N PRO A 36 44.20 -13.86 -8.67
CA PRO A 36 43.58 -13.56 -7.39
C PRO A 36 42.76 -12.27 -7.53
N LEU A 37 41.44 -12.38 -7.42
CA LEU A 37 40.59 -11.21 -7.24
C LEU A 37 40.75 -10.73 -5.79
N ARG A 38 41.51 -9.65 -5.66
CA ARG A 38 41.75 -8.90 -4.43
C ARG A 38 40.43 -8.29 -3.98
N VAL A 39 39.84 -8.84 -2.92
CA VAL A 39 38.67 -8.27 -2.25
C VAL A 39 39.12 -6.98 -1.55
N PRO A 40 38.56 -5.79 -1.87
CA PRO A 40 38.84 -4.59 -1.10
C PRO A 40 38.11 -4.66 0.25
N PRO A 41 38.65 -4.04 1.32
CA PRO A 41 38.06 -4.14 2.64
C PRO A 41 36.70 -3.43 2.68
N ARG A 42 35.77 -4.02 3.42
CA ARG A 42 34.44 -3.48 3.73
C ARG A 42 34.55 -2.04 4.19
N SER A 43 34.02 -1.11 3.39
CA SER A 43 33.57 0.18 3.90
C SER A 43 32.21 -0.04 4.53
N VAL A 44 32.13 0.12 5.85
CA VAL A 44 30.86 0.35 6.54
C VAL A 44 30.31 1.65 5.95
N VAL A 45 29.27 1.54 5.13
CA VAL A 45 28.53 2.72 4.68
C VAL A 45 27.82 3.26 5.90
N GLN A 46 28.38 4.30 6.51
CA GLN A 46 27.63 5.14 7.43
C GLN A 46 26.49 5.74 6.62
N VAL A 47 25.26 5.32 6.95
CA VAL A 47 24.06 6.03 6.53
C VAL A 47 24.20 7.44 7.10
N GLY A 48 24.36 8.42 6.22
CA GLY A 48 24.50 9.82 6.60
C GLY A 48 23.32 10.23 7.49
N SER A 49 23.59 10.46 8.76
CA SER A 49 22.65 11.05 9.70
C SER A 49 22.71 12.57 9.56
N GLU A 50 22.19 13.09 8.45
CA GLU A 50 21.79 14.49 8.40
C GLU A 50 20.53 14.63 9.26
N PRO A 51 20.53 15.45 10.33
CA PRO A 51 19.31 15.70 11.09
C PRO A 51 18.31 16.39 10.18
N PHE A 52 17.26 15.67 9.81
CA PHE A 52 16.17 16.18 8.97
C PHE A 52 15.40 17.24 9.74
N HIS A 53 15.79 18.51 9.55
CA HIS A 53 14.94 19.65 9.88
C HIS A 53 13.82 19.70 8.84
N ALA A 54 12.63 19.24 9.23
CA ALA A 54 11.42 19.41 8.43
C ALA A 54 11.03 20.89 8.37
N THR A 55 11.73 21.70 7.55
CA THR A 55 11.19 23.00 7.14
C THR A 55 10.09 22.71 6.14
N VAL A 56 8.85 22.73 6.62
CA VAL A 56 7.65 22.63 5.79
C VAL A 56 7.61 23.92 4.98
N ASP A 57 8.08 23.86 3.74
CA ASP A 57 8.14 24.99 2.81
C ASP A 57 6.70 25.49 2.54
N PRO A 58 6.30 26.71 2.98
CA PRO A 58 4.88 27.02 3.09
C PRO A 58 4.15 27.32 1.78
N LEU A 59 4.82 27.72 0.69
CA LEU A 59 4.13 28.14 -0.54
C LEU A 59 4.94 27.83 -1.82
N GLY A 60 4.44 26.89 -2.63
CA GLY A 60 5.05 26.40 -3.89
C GLY A 60 4.03 25.60 -4.74
N ASP A 61 4.49 24.80 -5.72
CA ASP A 61 3.72 24.04 -6.74
C ASP A 61 2.61 23.08 -6.24
N ALA A 62 2.34 23.04 -4.93
CA ALA A 62 1.41 22.13 -4.26
C ALA A 62 0.32 22.86 -3.42
N ARG A 63 0.09 24.16 -3.65
CA ARG A 63 -0.95 24.95 -2.99
C ARG A 63 -1.70 25.83 -3.99
N PHE A 64 -2.96 26.12 -3.71
CA PHE A 64 -3.72 27.16 -4.41
C PHE A 64 -4.00 28.33 -3.48
N THR A 65 -3.78 29.54 -3.97
CA THR A 65 -4.32 30.76 -3.35
C THR A 65 -5.69 31.03 -3.97
N PRO A 66 -6.79 31.05 -3.20
CA PRO A 66 -8.10 31.44 -3.72
C PRO A 66 -8.03 32.87 -4.27
N SER A 67 -8.49 33.06 -5.51
CA SER A 67 -8.52 34.39 -6.15
C SER A 67 -9.67 35.27 -5.65
N ASP A 68 -10.64 34.68 -4.97
CA ASP A 68 -11.86 35.31 -4.47
C ASP A 68 -11.69 35.94 -3.08
N GLY A 69 -10.58 35.66 -2.39
CA GLY A 69 -10.31 36.17 -1.04
C GLY A 69 -11.24 35.59 0.04
N GLU A 70 -12.04 34.59 -0.29
CA GLU A 70 -12.93 33.94 0.68
C GLU A 70 -12.17 32.96 1.57
N THR A 71 -12.58 32.88 2.83
CA THR A 71 -12.18 31.77 3.72
C THR A 71 -12.69 30.43 3.15
N PHE A 72 -11.99 29.34 3.43
CA PHE A 72 -12.39 27.97 3.14
C PHE A 72 -13.85 27.70 3.55
N HIS A 73 -14.25 28.10 4.75
CA HIS A 73 -15.60 27.87 5.26
C HIS A 73 -16.68 28.59 4.44
N ALA A 74 -16.45 29.86 4.12
CA ALA A 74 -17.37 30.66 3.31
C ALA A 74 -17.47 30.07 1.89
N ARG A 75 -16.32 29.76 1.29
CA ARG A 75 -16.21 29.22 -0.07
C ARG A 75 -16.85 27.85 -0.21
N ALA A 76 -16.63 26.94 0.74
CA ALA A 76 -17.26 25.62 0.75
C ALA A 76 -18.79 25.71 0.83
N LYS A 77 -19.33 26.63 1.63
CA LYS A 77 -20.78 26.88 1.73
C LYS A 77 -21.35 27.52 0.47
N SER A 78 -20.65 28.51 -0.09
CA SER A 78 -21.02 29.21 -1.31
C SER A 78 -21.09 28.26 -2.52
N LEU A 79 -20.06 27.42 -2.71
CA LEU A 79 -20.02 26.43 -3.77
C LEU A 79 -21.12 25.36 -3.62
N SER A 80 -21.46 24.97 -2.39
CA SER A 80 -22.59 24.07 -2.11
C SER A 80 -23.92 24.72 -2.48
N ALA A 81 -24.16 25.94 -2.02
CA ALA A 81 -25.39 26.69 -2.29
C ALA A 81 -25.59 26.97 -3.79
N ALA A 82 -24.49 27.15 -4.53
CA ALA A 82 -24.51 27.31 -5.99
C ALA A 82 -24.68 25.99 -6.77
N GLY A 83 -24.73 24.83 -6.08
CA GLY A 83 -24.83 23.51 -6.71
C GLY A 83 -23.56 23.06 -7.45
N VAL A 84 -22.44 23.75 -7.26
CA VAL A 84 -21.13 23.41 -7.86
C VAL A 84 -20.45 22.28 -7.10
N LEU A 85 -20.65 22.23 -5.78
CA LEU A 85 -20.15 21.20 -4.89
C LEU A 85 -21.33 20.44 -4.28
N PRO A 86 -21.35 19.10 -4.29
CA PRO A 86 -22.39 18.34 -3.60
C PRO A 86 -22.37 18.60 -2.09
N ASP A 87 -23.55 18.68 -1.47
CA ASP A 87 -23.69 19.00 -0.04
C ASP A 87 -22.92 18.05 0.89
N HIS A 88 -22.89 16.76 0.55
CA HIS A 88 -22.15 15.77 1.33
C HIS A 88 -20.63 16.00 1.28
N VAL A 89 -20.09 16.50 0.15
CA VAL A 89 -18.66 16.84 0.02
C VAL A 89 -18.35 18.07 0.86
N SER A 90 -19.18 19.12 0.76
CA SER A 90 -19.03 20.34 1.57
C SER A 90 -19.04 20.02 3.07
N THR A 91 -20.03 19.24 3.50
CA THR A 91 -20.17 18.80 4.90
C THR A 91 -18.95 18.00 5.37
N THR A 92 -18.47 17.06 4.55
CA THR A 92 -17.29 16.24 4.88
C THR A 92 -16.05 17.10 5.06
N LEU A 93 -15.78 18.04 4.15
CA LEU A 93 -14.62 18.92 4.24
C LEU A 93 -14.68 19.85 5.46
N LEU A 94 -15.86 20.41 5.77
CA LEU A 94 -16.05 21.27 6.93
C LEU A 94 -15.82 20.53 8.26
N HIS A 95 -16.31 19.30 8.38
CA HIS A 95 -16.06 18.46 9.56
C HIS A 95 -14.59 18.08 9.67
N TRP A 96 -13.97 17.67 8.55
CA TRP A 96 -12.58 17.24 8.55
C TRP A 96 -11.62 18.38 8.91
N TYR A 97 -11.90 19.61 8.46
CA TYR A 97 -11.13 20.82 8.79
C TYR A 97 -10.91 20.96 10.31
N GLY A 98 -11.97 20.80 11.10
CA GLY A 98 -11.89 20.99 12.55
C GLY A 98 -10.93 20.01 13.22
N SER A 99 -11.02 18.73 12.86
CA SER A 99 -10.12 17.70 13.39
C SER A 99 -8.68 17.87 12.91
N TYR A 100 -8.48 18.21 11.63
CA TYR A 100 -7.16 18.45 11.07
C TYR A 100 -6.47 19.66 11.70
N ARG A 101 -7.18 20.77 11.89
CA ARG A 101 -6.64 21.96 12.58
C ARG A 101 -6.13 21.59 13.97
N LYS A 102 -6.93 20.84 14.73
CA LYS A 102 -6.54 20.35 16.06
C LYS A 102 -5.33 19.43 16.00
N ALA A 103 -5.21 18.58 14.98
CA ALA A 103 -4.03 17.75 14.78
C ALA A 103 -2.78 18.61 14.51
N VAL A 104 -2.88 19.64 13.66
CA VAL A 104 -1.78 20.59 13.40
C VAL A 104 -1.40 21.35 14.67
N GLU A 105 -2.37 21.83 15.46
CA GLU A 105 -2.12 22.49 16.77
C GLU A 105 -1.40 21.56 17.76
N ASN A 106 -1.72 20.27 17.74
CA ASN A 106 -1.09 19.27 18.60
C ASN A 106 0.33 18.90 18.15
N ASN A 107 0.72 19.23 16.91
CA ASN A 107 2.05 18.97 16.39
C ASN A 107 3.04 19.99 16.93
N LYS A 108 3.72 19.64 18.02
CA LYS A 108 4.70 20.51 18.70
C LYS A 108 5.93 20.87 17.87
N ARG A 109 6.18 20.16 16.76
CA ARG A 109 7.27 20.46 15.83
C ARG A 109 6.86 21.51 14.79
N PHE A 110 5.56 21.73 14.60
CA PHE A 110 5.06 22.79 13.74
C PHE A 110 5.12 24.13 14.47
N THR A 111 5.84 25.09 13.90
CA THR A 111 6.05 26.42 14.49
C THR A 111 5.26 27.54 13.80
N GLY A 112 4.48 27.21 12.77
CA GLY A 112 3.64 28.17 12.06
C GLY A 112 2.29 28.38 12.71
N ASP A 113 1.45 29.22 12.11
CA ASP A 113 0.06 29.38 12.52
C ASP A 113 -0.77 28.18 12.02
N ALA A 114 -1.28 27.38 12.95
CA ALA A 114 -2.05 26.17 12.64
C ALA A 114 -3.37 26.50 11.92
N THR A 115 -3.97 27.66 12.21
CA THR A 115 -5.19 28.12 11.55
C THR A 115 -4.88 28.50 10.12
N GLU A 116 -3.86 29.33 9.89
CA GLU A 116 -3.46 29.75 8.54
C GLU A 116 -3.03 28.55 7.67
N PHE A 117 -2.22 27.64 8.23
CA PHE A 117 -1.80 26.44 7.52
C PHE A 117 -3.00 25.57 7.12
N THR A 118 -3.92 25.33 8.08
CA THR A 118 -5.12 24.52 7.82
C THR A 118 -6.03 25.19 6.80
N GLU A 119 -6.19 26.50 6.87
CA GLU A 119 -6.94 27.30 5.90
C GLU A 119 -6.41 27.13 4.48
N ASN A 120 -5.10 27.25 4.30
CA ASN A 120 -4.44 27.09 3.01
C ASN A 120 -4.55 25.65 2.49
N MET A 121 -4.38 24.66 3.37
CA MET A 121 -4.45 23.25 3.03
C MET A 121 -5.87 22.86 2.57
N PHE A 122 -6.89 23.26 3.32
CA PHE A 122 -8.28 22.93 3.01
C PHE A 122 -8.85 23.77 1.87
N SER A 123 -8.39 25.01 1.67
CA SER A 123 -8.72 25.78 0.47
C SER A 123 -8.16 25.11 -0.80
N THR A 124 -6.94 24.57 -0.72
CA THR A 124 -6.34 23.78 -1.79
C THR A 124 -7.14 22.50 -2.03
N LEU A 125 -7.46 21.75 -0.97
CA LEU A 125 -8.25 20.51 -1.07
C LEU A 125 -9.64 20.75 -1.67
N LEU A 126 -10.32 21.81 -1.24
CA LEU A 126 -11.63 22.22 -1.77
C LEU A 126 -11.56 22.45 -3.29
N GLU A 127 -10.56 23.19 -3.76
CA GLU A 127 -10.36 23.43 -5.18
C GLU A 127 -10.04 22.14 -5.95
N LEU A 128 -9.21 21.26 -5.39
CA LEU A 128 -8.91 19.97 -5.98
C LEU A 128 -10.15 19.05 -6.07
N ALA A 129 -10.95 18.99 -5.01
CA ALA A 129 -12.18 18.22 -5.00
C ALA A 129 -13.20 18.77 -6.01
N ARG A 130 -13.36 20.10 -6.07
CA ARG A 130 -14.20 20.76 -7.07
C ARG A 130 -13.76 20.40 -8.49
N ARG A 131 -12.45 20.43 -8.78
CA ARG A 131 -11.91 20.01 -10.09
C ARG A 131 -12.16 18.54 -10.37
N ALA A 132 -11.96 17.66 -9.40
CA ALA A 132 -12.22 16.22 -9.54
C ALA A 132 -13.71 15.91 -9.77
N ILE A 133 -14.63 16.75 -9.31
CA ILE A 133 -16.06 16.64 -9.63
C ILE A 133 -16.36 17.09 -11.06
N CYS A 134 -15.80 18.23 -11.48
CA CYS A 134 -16.02 18.76 -12.83
C CYS A 134 -15.33 17.91 -13.91
N SER A 135 -14.15 17.39 -13.61
CA SER A 135 -13.30 16.61 -14.50
C SER A 135 -12.60 15.52 -13.67
N PRO A 136 -13.24 14.35 -13.49
CA PRO A 136 -12.68 13.24 -12.73
C PRO A 136 -11.29 12.84 -13.22
N ILE A 137 -10.41 12.48 -12.28
CA ILE A 137 -9.07 12.00 -12.58
C ILE A 137 -9.20 10.57 -13.11
N GLU A 138 -8.66 10.31 -14.31
CA GLU A 138 -8.68 8.98 -14.90
C GLU A 138 -7.60 8.09 -14.30
N PHE A 139 -8.01 7.00 -13.66
CA PHE A 139 -7.09 6.01 -13.11
C PHE A 139 -7.05 4.76 -13.99
N GLY A 140 -6.01 4.64 -14.81
CA GLY A 140 -5.74 3.43 -15.59
C GLY A 140 -5.27 2.25 -14.73
N PRO A 141 -5.08 1.06 -15.33
CA PRO A 141 -4.56 -0.12 -14.63
C PRO A 141 -3.25 0.13 -13.87
N TYR A 142 -2.39 0.98 -14.44
CA TYR A 142 -1.27 1.61 -13.75
C TYR A 142 -1.41 3.12 -13.87
N HIS A 143 -1.36 3.81 -12.74
CA HIS A 143 -1.36 5.25 -12.63
C HIS A 143 0.01 5.70 -12.14
N GLU A 144 0.65 6.60 -12.89
CA GLU A 144 1.89 7.24 -12.47
C GLU A 144 1.54 8.54 -11.74
N ARG A 145 2.24 8.81 -10.63
CA ARG A 145 1.99 10.00 -9.82
C ARG A 145 2.06 11.29 -10.66
N ILE A 146 1.12 12.20 -10.42
CA ILE A 146 1.09 13.50 -11.09
C ILE A 146 1.86 14.51 -10.25
N ARG A 147 2.92 15.08 -10.83
CA ARG A 147 3.78 16.11 -10.21
C ARG A 147 3.60 17.50 -10.82
N GLN A 148 2.95 17.59 -11.98
CA GLN A 148 2.80 18.83 -12.76
C GLN A 148 1.44 18.82 -13.48
N PRO A 149 0.81 20.00 -13.71
CA PRO A 149 1.26 21.34 -13.29
C PRO A 149 1.05 21.61 -11.78
N PHE A 150 0.41 20.68 -11.08
CA PHE A 150 0.26 20.70 -9.63
C PHE A 150 0.92 19.45 -9.04
N ASP A 151 1.69 19.62 -7.96
CA ASP A 151 2.37 18.52 -7.30
C ASP A 151 1.45 17.83 -6.27
N TYR A 152 0.67 16.85 -6.75
CA TYR A 152 -0.25 16.07 -5.92
C TYR A 152 0.48 15.22 -4.87
N TYR A 153 1.69 14.75 -5.18
CA TYR A 153 2.51 14.00 -4.24
C TYR A 153 2.90 14.88 -3.06
N LYS A 154 3.47 16.07 -3.34
CA LYS A 154 3.87 17.02 -2.29
C LYS A 154 2.67 17.47 -1.47
N PHE A 155 1.53 17.75 -2.11
CA PHE A 155 0.30 18.09 -1.40
C PHE A 155 -0.10 17.02 -0.37
N GLY A 156 -0.21 15.76 -0.81
CA GLY A 156 -0.58 14.67 0.09
C GLY A 156 0.48 14.37 1.15
N PHE A 157 1.77 14.49 0.80
CA PHE A 157 2.87 14.31 1.74
C PHE A 157 2.83 15.38 2.82
N ASP A 158 2.80 16.66 2.44
CA ASP A 158 2.69 17.78 3.40
C ASP A 158 1.46 17.61 4.31
N PHE A 159 0.32 17.20 3.74
CA PHE A 159 -0.92 16.96 4.50
C PHE A 159 -0.73 15.90 5.60
N ALA A 160 -0.30 14.69 5.22
CA ALA A 160 -0.16 13.57 6.15
C ALA A 160 0.98 13.79 7.15
N SER A 161 2.01 14.53 6.73
CA SER A 161 3.19 14.77 7.54
C SER A 161 2.90 15.54 8.84
N MET A 162 1.85 16.38 8.85
CA MET A 162 1.38 17.07 10.05
C MET A 162 0.78 16.13 11.08
N LEU A 163 0.28 14.98 10.64
CA LEU A 163 -0.41 14.00 11.47
C LEU A 163 0.56 13.02 12.15
N LEU A 164 1.83 13.00 11.73
CA LEU A 164 2.86 12.17 12.34
C LEU A 164 3.51 12.87 13.52
N ASN A 165 3.52 12.21 14.68
CA ASN A 165 4.41 12.51 15.79
C ASN A 165 5.68 11.64 15.68
N PRO A 166 6.76 12.12 15.03
CA PRO A 166 7.95 11.31 14.82
C PRO A 166 8.74 11.01 16.10
N ASP A 167 8.61 11.83 17.15
CA ASP A 167 9.34 11.64 18.42
C ASP A 167 8.95 10.36 19.14
N ASP A 168 7.66 10.02 19.08
CA ASP A 168 7.10 8.82 19.71
C ASP A 168 6.83 7.71 18.69
N SER A 169 7.22 7.88 17.43
CA SER A 169 7.05 6.89 16.37
C SER A 169 8.17 5.86 16.33
N THR A 170 7.92 4.68 15.75
CA THR A 170 8.94 3.63 15.69
C THR A 170 8.94 2.89 14.36
N VAL A 171 10.14 2.64 13.82
CA VAL A 171 10.34 1.70 12.73
C VAL A 171 11.29 0.60 13.17
N LEU A 172 10.76 -0.61 13.27
CA LEU A 172 11.50 -1.84 13.50
C LEU A 172 11.85 -2.51 12.17
N GLY A 173 12.99 -3.21 12.11
CA GLY A 173 13.43 -3.91 10.89
C GLY A 173 14.20 -3.05 9.89
N ARG A 174 14.96 -2.05 10.38
CA ARG A 174 15.78 -1.15 9.56
C ARG A 174 16.78 -1.88 8.66
N ASP A 175 17.33 -3.00 9.14
CA ASP A 175 18.24 -3.82 8.34
C ASP A 175 17.55 -4.42 7.12
N SER A 176 16.33 -4.94 7.28
CA SER A 176 15.51 -5.44 6.17
C SER A 176 15.15 -4.34 5.17
N ILE A 177 14.89 -3.13 5.68
CA ILE A 177 14.62 -1.97 4.82
C ILE A 177 15.88 -1.61 4.01
N ALA A 178 17.05 -1.55 4.65
CA ALA A 178 18.30 -1.27 3.97
C ALA A 178 18.62 -2.33 2.89
N GLU A 179 18.37 -3.60 3.19
CA GLU A 179 18.49 -4.70 2.22
C GLU A 179 17.52 -4.53 1.04
N ALA A 180 16.23 -4.25 1.31
CA ALA A 180 15.23 -4.03 0.28
C ALA A 180 15.57 -2.85 -0.64
N VAL A 181 16.08 -1.75 -0.06
CA VAL A 181 16.57 -0.58 -0.83
C VAL A 181 17.74 -0.97 -1.72
N GLU A 182 18.67 -1.79 -1.23
CA GLU A 182 19.82 -2.23 -1.99
C GLU A 182 19.43 -3.18 -3.14
N TYR A 183 18.53 -4.14 -2.90
CA TYR A 183 17.98 -4.97 -3.96
C TYR A 183 17.21 -4.15 -5.01
N ALA A 184 16.46 -3.14 -4.60
CA ALA A 184 15.80 -2.23 -5.55
C ALA A 184 16.82 -1.50 -6.44
N ARG A 185 17.95 -1.03 -5.88
CA ARG A 185 19.06 -0.41 -6.65
C ARG A 185 19.70 -1.38 -7.63
N GLN A 186 19.73 -2.66 -7.33
CA GLN A 186 20.22 -3.72 -8.22
C GLN A 186 19.23 -4.07 -9.34
N GLY A 187 18.07 -3.40 -9.39
CA GLY A 187 17.03 -3.67 -10.38
C GLY A 187 16.16 -4.88 -10.03
N HIS A 188 16.23 -5.39 -8.80
CA HIS A 188 15.30 -6.42 -8.34
C HIS A 188 13.94 -5.79 -8.00
N ASN A 189 12.89 -6.61 -7.99
CA ASN A 189 11.59 -6.17 -7.52
C ASN A 189 11.44 -6.43 -6.01
N ILE A 190 10.84 -5.50 -5.30
CA ILE A 190 10.53 -5.58 -3.87
C ILE A 190 9.02 -5.58 -3.70
N ILE A 191 8.51 -6.50 -2.90
CA ILE A 191 7.09 -6.61 -2.58
C ILE A 191 6.92 -6.63 -1.07
N PHE A 192 6.31 -5.58 -0.52
CA PHE A 192 5.86 -5.54 0.86
C PHE A 192 4.45 -6.15 0.96
N LEU A 193 4.31 -7.24 1.72
CA LEU A 193 3.03 -7.84 2.06
C LEU A 193 2.59 -7.32 3.42
N SER A 194 1.53 -6.52 3.45
CA SER A 194 1.19 -5.67 4.59
C SER A 194 -0.24 -5.85 5.10
N ASN A 195 -0.50 -5.51 6.36
CA ASN A 195 -1.84 -5.07 6.76
C ASN A 195 -2.10 -3.64 6.22
N HIS A 196 -3.33 -3.15 6.37
CA HIS A 196 -3.77 -1.84 5.88
C HIS A 196 -4.74 -1.25 6.91
N GLN A 197 -4.60 0.01 7.32
CA GLN A 197 -5.42 0.58 8.39
C GLN A 197 -6.16 1.84 7.99
N SER A 198 -5.57 2.69 7.14
CA SER A 198 -6.18 3.95 6.73
C SER A 198 -5.96 4.26 5.25
N GLU A 199 -6.80 5.11 4.67
CA GLU A 199 -6.58 5.61 3.29
C GLU A 199 -5.29 6.44 3.19
N GLY A 200 -4.77 6.94 4.31
CA GLY A 200 -3.51 7.69 4.36
C GLY A 200 -2.25 6.82 4.50
N ASP A 201 -2.38 5.48 4.53
CA ASP A 201 -1.23 4.57 4.67
C ASP A 201 -0.10 4.85 3.66
N PRO A 202 -0.34 5.14 2.36
CA PRO A 202 0.74 5.47 1.43
C PRO A 202 1.62 6.63 1.91
N TYR A 203 1.00 7.66 2.50
CA TYR A 203 1.73 8.82 3.02
C TYR A 203 2.32 8.58 4.41
N ALA A 204 1.66 7.78 5.25
CA ALA A 204 2.22 7.35 6.53
C ALA A 204 3.48 6.50 6.34
N ILE A 205 3.48 5.58 5.36
CA ILE A 205 4.64 4.76 4.98
C ILE A 205 5.80 5.65 4.55
N ASP A 206 5.56 6.64 3.69
CA ASP A 206 6.59 7.59 3.29
C ASP A 206 7.18 8.35 4.47
N ALA A 207 6.33 8.88 5.34
CA ALA A 207 6.78 9.65 6.50
C ALA A 207 7.57 8.76 7.47
N LEU A 208 7.12 7.53 7.72
CA LEU A 208 7.83 6.55 8.55
C LEU A 208 9.18 6.15 7.93
N PHE A 209 9.24 5.87 6.62
CA PHE A 209 10.49 5.56 5.96
C PHE A 209 11.45 6.76 5.96
N ALA A 210 10.98 7.92 5.54
CA ALA A 210 11.83 9.10 5.39
C ALA A 210 12.30 9.64 6.75
N TRP A 211 11.37 9.86 7.69
CA TRP A 211 11.65 10.64 8.89
C TRP A 211 12.02 9.80 10.09
N VAL A 212 11.54 8.56 10.16
CA VAL A 212 11.86 7.66 11.27
C VAL A 212 12.95 6.69 10.85
N ALA A 213 12.80 6.00 9.70
CA ALA A 213 13.77 5.01 9.24
C ALA A 213 15.05 5.61 8.63
N GLY A 214 14.99 6.85 8.11
CA GLY A 214 16.11 7.53 7.46
C GLY A 214 16.30 7.14 5.99
N CYS A 215 15.26 6.64 5.33
CA CYS A 215 15.31 6.31 3.90
C CYS A 215 15.37 7.57 3.03
N HIS A 216 16.07 7.47 1.90
CA HIS A 216 16.06 8.54 0.91
C HIS A 216 14.64 8.70 0.31
N ARG A 217 14.19 9.95 0.14
CA ARG A 217 12.82 10.25 -0.33
C ARG A 217 12.49 9.64 -1.69
N THR A 218 13.45 9.57 -2.60
CA THR A 218 13.24 8.94 -3.92
C THR A 218 12.84 7.47 -3.82
N PHE A 219 13.28 6.72 -2.81
CA PHE A 219 12.82 5.34 -2.62
C PHE A 219 11.33 5.30 -2.26
N CYS A 220 10.89 6.23 -1.40
CA CYS A 220 9.50 6.31 -0.95
C CYS A 220 8.57 6.78 -2.08
N GLU A 221 9.00 7.78 -2.85
CA GLU A 221 8.27 8.34 -3.99
C GLU A 221 7.99 7.33 -5.11
N GLU A 222 8.84 6.30 -5.25
CA GLU A 222 8.73 5.26 -6.28
C GLU A 222 7.90 4.04 -5.85
N ILE A 223 7.43 3.98 -4.60
CA ILE A 223 6.58 2.88 -4.15
C ILE A 223 5.26 2.90 -4.94
N ILE A 224 4.93 1.75 -5.51
CA ILE A 224 3.66 1.49 -6.18
C ILE A 224 2.71 0.90 -5.14
N PHE A 225 1.49 1.42 -5.05
CA PHE A 225 0.47 0.93 -4.13
C PHE A 225 -0.64 0.23 -4.91
N MET A 226 -1.02 -0.98 -4.51
CA MET A 226 -2.23 -1.58 -5.05
C MET A 226 -3.46 -0.97 -4.35
N ALA A 227 -4.29 -0.27 -5.11
CA ALA A 227 -5.38 0.56 -4.58
C ALA A 227 -6.75 0.13 -5.11
N GLY A 228 -7.75 0.22 -4.24
CA GLY A 228 -9.15 -0.06 -4.53
C GLY A 228 -9.88 1.07 -5.25
N ASP A 229 -11.09 0.82 -5.73
CA ASP A 229 -11.94 1.75 -6.47
C ASP A 229 -12.49 2.93 -5.65
N ARG A 230 -12.56 2.80 -4.32
CA ARG A 230 -13.03 3.88 -3.46
C ARG A 230 -12.13 5.12 -3.54
N VAL A 231 -10.82 4.91 -3.41
CA VAL A 231 -9.83 5.99 -3.37
C VAL A 231 -9.59 6.63 -4.75
N THR A 232 -10.08 6.01 -5.83
CA THR A 232 -10.03 6.56 -7.18
C THR A 232 -11.30 7.33 -7.56
N ASN A 233 -12.43 7.04 -6.93
CA ASN A 233 -13.74 7.62 -7.29
C ASN A 233 -14.23 8.71 -6.34
N ASP A 234 -13.80 8.69 -5.06
CA ASP A 234 -14.16 9.75 -4.11
C ASP A 234 -13.43 11.06 -4.48
N PRO A 235 -14.14 12.17 -4.81
CA PRO A 235 -13.52 13.42 -5.23
C PRO A 235 -12.69 14.10 -4.12
N VAL A 236 -12.90 13.76 -2.85
CA VAL A 236 -12.08 14.25 -1.73
C VAL A 236 -10.77 13.48 -1.63
N VAL A 237 -10.76 12.21 -2.01
CA VAL A 237 -9.60 11.31 -1.86
C VAL A 237 -8.77 11.21 -3.14
N SER A 238 -9.42 11.26 -4.30
CA SER A 238 -8.75 11.10 -5.60
C SER A 238 -7.59 12.09 -5.83
N PRO A 239 -7.58 13.34 -5.30
CA PRO A 239 -6.39 14.18 -5.36
C PRO A 239 -5.19 13.58 -4.61
N PHE A 240 -5.39 12.97 -3.45
CA PHE A 240 -4.32 12.27 -2.73
C PHE A 240 -3.85 11.04 -3.49
N SER A 241 -4.76 10.29 -4.11
CA SER A 241 -4.45 9.14 -4.96
C SER A 241 -3.65 9.54 -6.21
N ALA A 242 -3.98 10.69 -6.81
CA ALA A 242 -3.29 11.21 -7.98
C ALA A 242 -1.80 11.47 -7.73
N GLY A 243 -1.43 11.77 -6.48
CA GLY A 243 -0.05 11.95 -6.04
C GLY A 243 0.75 10.65 -5.85
N ARG A 244 0.18 9.47 -6.13
CA ARG A 244 0.82 8.17 -5.88
C ARG A 244 0.98 7.36 -7.15
N ASN A 245 1.97 6.46 -7.19
CA ASN A 245 2.00 5.42 -8.21
C ASN A 245 1.04 4.31 -7.79
N LEU A 246 0.05 3.98 -8.60
CA LEU A 246 -1.01 3.03 -8.23
C LEU A 246 -1.13 1.89 -9.24
N LEU A 247 -1.39 0.69 -8.73
CA LEU A 247 -2.02 -0.38 -9.49
C LEU A 247 -3.48 -0.45 -9.05
N THR A 248 -4.39 -0.11 -9.96
CA THR A 248 -5.80 0.08 -9.58
C THR A 248 -6.61 -1.19 -9.81
N VAL A 249 -7.36 -1.60 -8.79
CA VAL A 249 -8.16 -2.81 -8.81
C VAL A 249 -9.53 -2.57 -8.20
N TYR A 250 -10.56 -3.21 -8.73
CA TYR A 250 -11.84 -3.32 -8.05
C TYR A 250 -11.76 -4.44 -7.01
N SER A 251 -12.11 -4.11 -5.76
CA SER A 251 -12.12 -5.11 -4.70
C SER A 251 -13.15 -6.19 -4.98
N LYS A 252 -12.82 -7.45 -4.63
CA LYS A 252 -13.79 -8.56 -4.65
C LYS A 252 -15.06 -8.24 -3.84
N LYS A 253 -14.93 -7.42 -2.80
CA LYS A 253 -16.05 -7.01 -1.94
C LYS A 253 -17.06 -6.13 -2.68
N HIS A 254 -16.61 -5.34 -3.66
CA HIS A 254 -17.40 -4.30 -4.35
C HIS A 254 -17.64 -4.57 -5.84
N ILE A 255 -17.16 -5.72 -6.34
CA ILE A 255 -17.26 -6.07 -7.75
C ILE A 255 -18.70 -6.37 -8.20
N ASN A 256 -19.58 -6.69 -7.25
CA ASN A 256 -20.98 -7.04 -7.47
C ASN A 256 -21.96 -5.93 -7.06
N ASP A 257 -21.48 -4.79 -6.54
CA ASP A 257 -22.33 -3.72 -6.02
C ASP A 257 -23.22 -3.13 -7.13
N VAL A 258 -22.71 -3.11 -8.36
CA VAL A 258 -23.45 -2.75 -9.57
C VAL A 258 -23.25 -3.89 -10.58
N PRO A 259 -24.20 -4.85 -10.68
CA PRO A 259 -24.05 -6.05 -11.50
C PRO A 259 -23.70 -5.77 -12.97
N GLU A 260 -24.22 -4.68 -13.53
CA GLU A 260 -24.02 -4.27 -14.92
C GLU A 260 -22.56 -3.91 -15.22
N LEU A 261 -21.83 -3.41 -14.21
CA LEU A 261 -20.42 -3.03 -14.33
C LEU A 261 -19.45 -4.19 -14.04
N ARG A 262 -19.97 -5.37 -13.66
CA ARG A 262 -19.14 -6.49 -13.21
C ARG A 262 -18.12 -6.94 -14.27
N GLU A 263 -18.53 -7.06 -15.53
CA GLU A 263 -17.65 -7.53 -16.60
C GLU A 263 -16.51 -6.54 -16.87
N GLU A 264 -16.83 -5.26 -16.89
CA GLU A 264 -15.85 -4.18 -17.05
C GLU A 264 -14.86 -4.16 -15.89
N LYS A 265 -15.34 -4.24 -14.64
CA LYS A 265 -14.51 -4.31 -13.44
C LYS A 265 -13.56 -5.51 -13.46
N LEU A 266 -14.05 -6.69 -13.89
CA LEU A 266 -13.24 -7.89 -14.05
C LEU A 266 -12.19 -7.73 -15.16
N LEU A 267 -12.56 -7.10 -16.27
CA LEU A 267 -11.64 -6.82 -17.37
C LEU A 267 -10.53 -5.85 -16.95
N HIS A 268 -10.87 -4.79 -16.21
CA HIS A 268 -9.91 -3.86 -15.62
C HIS A 268 -8.92 -4.61 -14.72
N ASN A 269 -9.40 -5.42 -13.77
CA ASN A 269 -8.53 -6.20 -12.89
C ASN A 269 -7.58 -7.13 -13.67
N ARG A 270 -8.06 -7.78 -14.75
CA ARG A 270 -7.20 -8.61 -15.62
C ARG A 270 -6.11 -7.78 -16.29
N ARG A 271 -6.44 -6.57 -16.77
CA ARG A 271 -5.47 -5.63 -17.35
C ARG A 271 -4.46 -5.15 -16.29
N THR A 272 -4.89 -4.91 -15.06
CA THR A 272 -4.01 -4.53 -13.95
C THR A 272 -3.01 -5.64 -13.65
N ILE A 273 -3.45 -6.90 -13.51
CA ILE A 273 -2.52 -8.02 -13.30
C ILE A 273 -1.53 -8.19 -14.45
N ALA A 274 -1.98 -8.05 -15.71
CA ALA A 274 -1.09 -8.07 -16.86
C ALA A 274 -0.07 -6.92 -16.82
N THR A 275 -0.48 -5.76 -16.31
CA THR A 275 0.39 -4.58 -16.14
C THR A 275 1.39 -4.79 -15.01
N THR A 276 0.98 -5.36 -13.87
CA THR A 276 1.89 -5.78 -12.79
C THR A 276 2.96 -6.75 -13.30
N ALA A 277 2.57 -7.75 -14.10
CA ALA A 277 3.53 -8.69 -14.70
C ALA A 277 4.55 -7.99 -15.62
N LYS A 278 4.10 -7.01 -16.42
CA LYS A 278 4.99 -6.19 -17.26
C LYS A 278 5.95 -5.37 -16.42
N LEU A 279 5.47 -4.72 -15.36
CA LEU A 279 6.28 -3.93 -14.44
C LEU A 279 7.35 -4.79 -13.76
N PHE A 280 6.99 -5.97 -13.24
CA PHE A 280 7.99 -6.87 -12.64
C PHE A 280 9.02 -7.37 -13.65
N LYS A 281 8.61 -7.61 -14.91
CA LYS A 281 9.55 -7.96 -15.98
C LYS A 281 10.54 -6.84 -16.31
N GLN A 282 10.16 -5.56 -16.09
CA GLN A 282 11.09 -4.43 -16.25
C GLN A 282 12.14 -4.39 -15.13
N GLY A 283 11.80 -4.89 -13.94
CA GLY A 283 12.67 -4.84 -12.76
C GLY A 283 12.67 -3.47 -12.06
N GLY A 284 13.33 -3.42 -10.90
CA GLY A 284 13.49 -2.22 -10.09
C GLY A 284 12.20 -1.66 -9.50
N LYS A 285 11.14 -2.47 -9.39
CA LYS A 285 9.84 -2.01 -8.89
C LYS A 285 9.71 -2.29 -7.40
N VAL A 286 9.20 -1.31 -6.66
CA VAL A 286 8.84 -1.47 -5.24
C VAL A 286 7.32 -1.42 -5.15
N LEU A 287 6.71 -2.48 -4.64
CA LEU A 287 5.27 -2.63 -4.53
C LEU A 287 4.87 -2.80 -3.07
N TRP A 288 3.90 -2.00 -2.61
CA TRP A 288 3.16 -2.28 -1.39
C TRP A 288 1.82 -2.95 -1.74
N PHE A 289 1.51 -4.04 -1.05
CA PHE A 289 0.30 -4.82 -1.27
C PHE A 289 -0.30 -5.31 0.03
N ALA A 290 -1.58 -4.98 0.27
CA ALA A 290 -2.36 -5.50 1.37
C ALA A 290 -3.31 -6.63 0.92
N PRO A 291 -2.97 -7.91 1.18
CA PRO A 291 -3.74 -9.04 0.63
C PRO A 291 -5.14 -9.18 1.21
N SER A 292 -5.46 -8.54 2.34
CA SER A 292 -6.82 -8.50 2.90
C SER A 292 -7.83 -7.78 1.99
N GLY A 293 -7.35 -6.92 1.09
CA GLY A 293 -8.17 -6.12 0.19
C GLY A 293 -9.03 -5.04 0.88
N GLY A 294 -8.72 -4.71 2.14
CA GLY A 294 -9.40 -3.65 2.88
C GLY A 294 -8.70 -3.30 4.19
N ARG A 295 -9.09 -2.16 4.75
CA ARG A 295 -8.60 -1.65 6.04
C ARG A 295 -8.95 -2.61 7.19
N ASP A 296 -8.08 -2.67 8.18
CA ASP A 296 -8.29 -3.26 9.50
C ASP A 296 -9.47 -2.58 10.21
N ARG A 297 -10.04 -3.27 11.20
CA ARG A 297 -11.20 -2.77 11.94
C ARG A 297 -10.95 -2.91 13.43
N ARG A 298 -11.46 -1.92 14.17
CA ARG A 298 -11.57 -2.01 15.62
C ARG A 298 -12.64 -3.06 15.95
N SER A 299 -12.24 -4.09 16.68
CA SER A 299 -13.14 -5.14 17.15
C SER A 299 -14.12 -4.58 18.17
N THR A 300 -15.39 -4.97 18.06
CA THR A 300 -16.43 -4.58 19.05
C THR A 300 -16.20 -5.24 20.40
N ASP A 301 -15.52 -6.38 20.42
CA ASP A 301 -15.38 -7.21 21.61
C ASP A 301 -14.12 -6.84 22.39
N THR A 302 -13.01 -6.60 21.68
CA THR A 302 -11.72 -6.29 22.30
C THR A 302 -11.40 -4.79 22.33
N ALA A 303 -12.15 -3.97 21.58
CA ALA A 303 -11.85 -2.56 21.31
C ALA A 303 -10.48 -2.31 20.64
N ARG A 304 -9.78 -3.37 20.23
CA ARG A 304 -8.46 -3.30 19.57
C ARG A 304 -8.61 -3.31 18.06
N VAL A 305 -7.65 -2.71 17.36
CA VAL A 305 -7.57 -2.79 15.90
C VAL A 305 -6.97 -4.14 15.53
N GLU A 306 -7.74 -4.96 14.82
CA GLU A 306 -7.34 -6.31 14.43
C GLU A 306 -6.88 -6.36 12.97
N VAL A 307 -5.74 -7.03 12.74
CA VAL A 307 -5.22 -7.31 11.40
C VAL A 307 -6.23 -8.17 10.64
N SER A 308 -6.69 -7.64 9.51
CA SER A 308 -7.65 -8.33 8.65
C SER A 308 -7.06 -9.59 8.03
N LYS A 309 -7.88 -10.64 7.94
CA LYS A 309 -7.49 -11.89 7.28
C LYS A 309 -7.05 -11.66 5.83
N PHE A 310 -5.92 -12.25 5.45
CA PHE A 310 -5.41 -12.17 4.08
C PHE A 310 -6.20 -13.07 3.12
N ASP A 311 -6.41 -12.60 1.89
CA ASP A 311 -6.98 -13.44 0.83
C ASP A 311 -5.88 -14.34 0.26
N GLU A 312 -6.04 -15.64 0.42
CA GLU A 312 -5.08 -16.64 -0.05
C GLU A 312 -4.83 -16.53 -1.56
N GLY A 313 -5.81 -16.02 -2.32
CA GLY A 313 -5.71 -15.84 -3.77
C GLY A 313 -4.85 -14.67 -4.15
N ALA A 314 -5.00 -13.56 -3.42
CA ALA A 314 -4.18 -12.38 -3.53
C ALA A 314 -2.70 -12.72 -3.28
N VAL A 315 -2.38 -13.42 -2.18
CA VAL A 315 -1.01 -13.81 -1.85
C VAL A 315 -0.40 -14.71 -2.93
N ASP A 316 -1.09 -15.80 -3.30
CA ASP A 316 -0.55 -16.76 -4.28
C ASP A 316 -0.48 -16.16 -5.69
N MET A 317 -1.42 -15.30 -6.08
CA MET A 317 -1.41 -14.58 -7.36
C MET A 317 -0.22 -13.62 -7.44
N MET A 318 0.04 -12.84 -6.38
CA MET A 318 1.17 -11.91 -6.37
C MET A 318 2.49 -12.67 -6.47
N ARG A 319 2.65 -13.72 -5.66
CA ARG A 319 3.82 -14.61 -5.70
C ARG A 319 4.01 -15.26 -7.07
N PHE A 320 2.93 -15.78 -7.67
CA PHE A 320 3.00 -16.40 -8.99
C PHE A 320 3.42 -15.39 -10.07
N THR A 321 2.87 -14.17 -10.03
CA THR A 321 3.17 -13.10 -10.97
C THR A 321 4.64 -12.68 -10.87
N ALA A 322 5.14 -12.49 -9.65
CA ALA A 322 6.54 -12.19 -9.39
C ALA A 322 7.49 -13.29 -9.89
N ASN A 323 7.20 -14.57 -9.60
CA ASN A 323 8.02 -15.71 -10.04
C ASN A 323 8.08 -15.88 -11.56
N LYS A 324 7.12 -15.33 -12.30
CA LYS A 324 7.06 -15.38 -13.77
C LYS A 324 7.74 -14.18 -14.44
N SER A 325 8.22 -13.21 -13.68
CA SER A 325 8.80 -11.97 -14.20
C SER A 325 10.13 -12.18 -14.94
N GLY A 326 10.92 -13.19 -14.53
CA GLY A 326 12.29 -13.39 -15.00
C GLY A 326 13.31 -12.46 -14.34
N VAL A 327 12.89 -11.63 -13.39
CA VAL A 327 13.72 -10.73 -12.57
C VAL A 327 13.63 -11.18 -11.11
N PRO A 328 14.71 -11.14 -10.30
CA PRO A 328 14.63 -11.45 -8.88
C PRO A 328 13.56 -10.60 -8.18
N CYS A 329 12.74 -11.25 -7.34
CA CYS A 329 11.64 -10.64 -6.62
C CYS A 329 11.74 -11.03 -5.15
N HIS A 330 11.85 -10.03 -4.28
CA HIS A 330 12.00 -10.19 -2.84
C HIS A 330 10.72 -9.81 -2.13
N PHE A 331 10.30 -10.63 -1.16
CA PHE A 331 9.07 -10.42 -0.41
C PHE A 331 9.40 -10.11 1.04
N TYR A 332 8.89 -9.00 1.56
CA TYR A 332 9.07 -8.60 2.95
C TYR A 332 7.70 -8.46 3.63
N PRO A 333 7.49 -9.04 4.81
CA PRO A 333 6.27 -8.80 5.57
C PRO A 333 6.36 -7.42 6.22
N MET A 334 5.27 -6.67 6.17
CA MET A 334 5.16 -5.34 6.75
C MET A 334 3.96 -5.27 7.70
N SER A 335 4.13 -4.61 8.83
CA SER A 335 3.05 -4.34 9.76
C SER A 335 2.98 -2.85 10.03
N LEU A 336 1.77 -2.29 10.02
CA LEU A 336 1.47 -0.87 10.19
C LEU A 336 0.54 -0.66 11.37
N TRP A 337 0.91 0.29 12.22
CA TRP A 337 0.02 0.92 13.20
C TRP A 337 -0.11 2.41 12.84
N THR A 338 -1.16 2.70 12.08
CA THR A 338 -1.52 4.01 11.51
C THR A 338 -3.02 4.32 11.63
N TYR A 339 -3.82 3.39 12.16
CA TYR A 339 -5.28 3.43 12.19
C TYR A 339 -5.82 4.76 12.68
N ASP A 340 -5.37 5.22 13.84
CA ASP A 340 -5.93 6.42 14.48
C ASP A 340 -5.50 7.72 13.77
N MET A 341 -4.61 7.69 12.77
CA MET A 341 -4.24 8.88 11.99
C MET A 341 -5.44 9.41 11.19
N LEU A 342 -6.12 8.49 10.50
CA LEU A 342 -7.30 8.71 9.67
C LEU A 342 -8.22 7.48 9.82
N PRO A 343 -8.87 7.29 10.98
CA PRO A 343 -9.59 6.07 11.26
C PRO A 343 -10.75 5.88 10.27
N PRO A 344 -10.99 4.64 9.79
CA PRO A 344 -12.19 4.34 9.03
C PRO A 344 -13.43 4.60 9.88
N PRO A 345 -14.57 4.93 9.26
CA PRO A 345 -15.81 5.13 10.00
C PRO A 345 -16.24 3.84 10.71
N THR A 346 -16.85 4.00 11.88
CA THR A 346 -17.31 2.90 12.74
C THR A 346 -18.48 2.13 12.13
N SER A 347 -19.26 2.77 11.26
CA SER A 347 -20.27 2.14 10.39
C SER A 347 -19.87 2.31 8.92
N VAL A 348 -20.07 1.26 8.11
CA VAL A 348 -19.94 1.39 6.65
C VAL A 348 -21.07 2.31 6.20
N GLY A 349 -20.76 3.57 5.91
CA GLY A 349 -21.74 4.55 5.44
C GLY A 349 -22.52 3.98 4.26
N GLY A 350 -23.86 4.00 4.37
CA GLY A 350 -24.73 3.63 3.26
C GLY A 350 -24.48 4.50 2.02
N PRO A 351 -25.03 4.13 0.85
CA PRO A 351 -24.66 4.68 -0.46
C PRO A 351 -24.81 6.21 -0.63
N ASN A 352 -25.43 6.92 0.32
CA ASN A 352 -25.74 8.36 0.22
C ASN A 352 -24.97 9.25 1.22
N PHE A 353 -24.21 8.68 2.16
CA PHE A 353 -23.38 9.45 3.10
C PHE A 353 -21.92 9.03 2.89
N GLY A 354 -21.06 9.97 2.48
CA GLY A 354 -19.62 9.76 2.44
C GLY A 354 -19.07 9.27 3.80
N GLU A 355 -17.87 8.69 3.81
CA GLU A 355 -17.25 8.30 5.08
C GLU A 355 -16.94 9.54 5.92
N GLU A 356 -17.30 9.53 7.20
CA GLU A 356 -16.83 10.55 8.14
C GLU A 356 -15.30 10.56 8.16
N ARG A 357 -14.70 11.75 8.10
CA ARG A 357 -13.25 11.93 8.05
C ARG A 357 -12.79 12.69 9.28
N VAL A 358 -11.94 12.05 10.06
CA VAL A 358 -11.30 12.60 11.25
C VAL A 358 -9.80 12.46 11.09
N ALA A 359 -9.05 13.50 11.44
CA ALA A 359 -7.59 13.46 11.49
C ALA A 359 -7.09 13.59 12.94
N ASN A 360 -6.08 12.80 13.29
CA ASN A 360 -5.39 12.93 14.57
C ASN A 360 -3.88 13.02 14.36
N HIS A 361 -3.22 13.82 15.21
CA HIS A 361 -1.77 13.81 15.33
C HIS A 361 -1.37 12.71 16.30
N ILE A 362 -0.74 11.65 15.80
CA ILE A 362 -0.42 10.44 16.56
C ILE A 362 1.01 9.96 16.27
N PRO A 363 1.64 9.23 17.21
CA PRO A 363 2.75 8.38 16.82
C PRO A 363 2.27 7.35 15.81
N MET A 364 3.15 6.90 14.92
CA MET A 364 2.87 5.80 14.01
C MET A 364 3.99 4.78 14.13
N HIS A 365 3.66 3.51 13.89
CA HIS A 365 4.63 2.45 14.02
C HIS A 365 4.62 1.52 12.83
N MET A 366 5.80 1.04 12.46
CA MET A 366 5.98 0.09 11.38
C MET A 366 6.99 -0.97 11.76
N TYR A 367 6.72 -2.19 11.34
CA TYR A 367 7.65 -3.30 11.34
C TYR A 367 7.86 -3.76 9.91
N VAL A 368 9.13 -3.95 9.52
CA VAL A 368 9.49 -4.66 8.28
C VAL A 368 10.29 -5.89 8.67
N GLY A 369 9.72 -7.08 8.49
CA GLY A 369 10.38 -8.33 8.86
C GLY A 369 11.51 -8.71 7.90
N LYS A 370 12.14 -9.85 8.15
CA LYS A 370 13.12 -10.43 7.20
C LYS A 370 12.43 -10.86 5.91
N GLU A 371 13.21 -11.04 4.85
CA GLU A 371 12.70 -11.62 3.60
C GLU A 371 11.97 -12.95 3.88
N ILE A 372 10.80 -13.12 3.25
CA ILE A 372 9.94 -14.28 3.44
C ILE A 372 10.59 -15.51 2.81
N ASP A 373 10.96 -16.46 3.66
CA ASP A 373 11.40 -17.78 3.22
C ASP A 373 10.19 -18.66 2.89
N TRP A 374 9.81 -18.66 1.61
CA TRP A 374 8.70 -19.46 1.09
C TRP A 374 8.89 -20.97 1.22
N SER A 375 10.09 -21.45 1.55
CA SER A 375 10.34 -22.89 1.78
C SER A 375 9.81 -23.38 3.12
N ASN A 376 9.64 -22.49 4.10
CA ASN A 376 9.01 -22.81 5.39
C ASN A 376 7.48 -22.87 5.30
N ALA A 377 6.90 -22.40 4.19
CA ALA A 377 5.45 -22.31 3.97
C ALA A 377 4.88 -23.55 3.25
N VAL A 378 5.28 -24.76 3.64
CA VAL A 378 5.03 -25.98 2.87
C VAL A 378 4.68 -27.20 3.73
N GLU A 379 3.54 -27.16 4.42
CA GLU A 379 2.94 -28.35 5.02
C GLU A 379 1.54 -28.63 4.44
N ALA A 380 1.50 -29.04 3.16
CA ALA A 380 0.29 -29.63 2.57
C ALA A 380 0.59 -30.42 1.28
N GLN A 381 -0.07 -31.58 1.14
CA GLN A 381 0.10 -32.45 -0.03
C GLN A 381 -0.59 -31.90 -1.29
N ASP A 382 -1.73 -31.22 -1.16
CA ASP A 382 -2.49 -30.68 -2.29
C ASP A 382 -2.21 -29.19 -2.57
N LYS A 383 -2.61 -28.73 -3.76
CA LYS A 383 -2.34 -27.35 -4.22
C LYS A 383 -3.10 -26.30 -3.40
N ILE A 384 -4.33 -26.62 -2.95
CA ILE A 384 -5.17 -25.68 -2.19
C ILE A 384 -4.58 -25.54 -0.78
N GLY A 385 -4.28 -26.66 -0.11
CA GLY A 385 -3.65 -26.66 1.20
C GLY A 385 -2.34 -25.85 1.22
N ARG A 386 -1.49 -25.97 0.19
CA ARG A 386 -0.25 -25.16 0.10
C ARG A 386 -0.52 -23.67 -0.01
N ARG A 387 -1.58 -23.28 -0.73
CA ARG A 387 -1.96 -21.87 -0.88
C ARG A 387 -2.47 -21.29 0.45
N VAL A 388 -3.27 -22.04 1.18
CA VAL A 388 -3.72 -21.69 2.54
C VAL A 388 -2.52 -21.56 3.48
N ALA A 389 -1.64 -22.58 3.52
CA ALA A 389 -0.47 -22.60 4.40
C ALA A 389 0.47 -21.41 4.17
N ARG A 390 0.71 -21.04 2.90
CA ARG A 390 1.47 -19.83 2.55
C ARG A 390 0.81 -18.56 3.02
N CYS A 391 -0.49 -18.43 2.81
CA CYS A 391 -1.22 -17.24 3.25
C CYS A 391 -1.15 -17.08 4.77
N ASN A 392 -1.39 -18.18 5.51
CA ASN A 392 -1.30 -18.19 6.97
C ASN A 392 0.11 -17.86 7.45
N TYR A 393 1.15 -18.48 6.87
CA TYR A 393 2.54 -18.19 7.22
C TYR A 393 2.88 -16.70 7.07
N VAL A 394 2.49 -16.07 5.96
CA VAL A 394 2.71 -14.62 5.77
C VAL A 394 1.89 -13.80 6.77
N GLN A 395 0.62 -14.16 6.97
CA GLN A 395 -0.26 -13.47 7.90
C GLN A 395 0.28 -13.54 9.34
N ASP A 396 0.77 -14.70 9.78
CA ASP A 396 1.34 -14.90 11.11
C ASP A 396 2.55 -13.99 11.34
N ILE A 397 3.45 -13.87 10.35
CA ILE A 397 4.61 -12.97 10.46
C ILE A 397 4.17 -11.50 10.53
N VAL A 398 3.14 -11.10 9.76
CA VAL A 398 2.58 -9.75 9.81
C VAL A 398 1.91 -9.48 11.16
N VAL A 399 1.19 -10.44 11.72
CA VAL A 399 0.55 -10.33 13.04
C VAL A 399 1.60 -10.26 14.15
N ASP A 400 2.66 -11.06 14.06
CA ASP A 400 3.78 -11.01 15.01
C ASP A 400 4.52 -9.68 14.94
N GLY A 401 4.75 -9.16 13.73
CA GLY A 401 5.29 -7.82 13.50
C GLY A 401 4.39 -6.73 14.08
N TYR A 402 3.07 -6.85 13.91
CA TYR A 402 2.08 -5.93 14.46
C TYR A 402 2.09 -5.95 15.99
N ARG A 403 2.24 -7.14 16.60
CA ARG A 403 2.43 -7.28 18.05
C ARG A 403 3.75 -6.66 18.50
N ALA A 404 4.84 -6.83 17.76
CA ALA A 404 6.16 -6.31 18.11
C ALA A 404 6.20 -4.77 18.17
N ILE A 405 5.39 -4.09 17.36
CA ILE A 405 5.23 -2.62 17.41
C ILE A 405 4.19 -2.16 18.43
N GLY A 406 3.61 -3.07 19.22
CA GLY A 406 2.59 -2.80 20.23
C GLY A 406 1.18 -2.61 19.66
N GLY A 407 0.90 -3.08 18.44
CA GLY A 407 -0.34 -2.77 17.73
C GLY A 407 -1.64 -3.22 18.43
N TYR A 408 -1.55 -4.20 19.34
CA TYR A 408 -2.69 -4.67 20.15
C TYR A 408 -2.78 -4.00 21.54
N ASP A 409 -1.76 -3.23 21.93
CA ASP A 409 -1.61 -2.65 23.26
C ASP A 409 -1.73 -1.11 23.26
N ARG A 410 -1.86 -0.51 22.07
CA ARG A 410 -1.95 0.94 21.86
C ARG A 410 -3.37 1.47 21.78
#